data_AF-A0A2G2XDK3-F1
#
_entry.id   AF-A0A2G2XDK3-F1
#
_cell.length_a   1.000
_cell.length_b   1.000
_cell.length_c   1.000
_cell.angle_alpha   90.00
_cell.angle_beta   90.00
_cell.angle_gamma   90.00
#
_symmetry.space_group_name_H-M   'P 1'
#
loop_
_entity.id
_entity.type
_entity.pdbx_description
1 polymer ?
#
loop_
_entity_poly.entity_id
_entity_poly.type
_entity_poly.pdbx_seq_one_letter_code
_entity_poly.pdbx_strand_id
1 'polypeptide(L)'
;MMETINDGKDLHVSVTMPCIEVDIIGGGTQLASQSASLNLFGVRSACRESSASNSRLLTVIVAYSVLDGELPLYEILDQMQSVVKDAERDREVIEQVEINGTTIKDAKAVVPNVGKD
;
A
#
# COMPACT_ATOMS: atom_id res chain seq x y z
N MET A 1 2.22 12.99 -0.75
CA MET A 1 1.95 13.18 -2.19
C MET A 1 2.48 11.97 -2.91
N MET A 2 1.69 11.40 -3.81
CA MET A 2 2.07 10.30 -4.70
C MET A 2 1.76 10.76 -6.11
N GLU A 3 2.75 10.77 -7.00
CA GLU A 3 2.58 11.16 -8.39
C GLU A 3 3.41 10.26 -9.30
N THR A 4 2.90 9.99 -10.49
CA THR A 4 3.66 9.28 -11.52
C THR A 4 4.60 10.25 -12.21
N ILE A 5 5.86 9.83 -12.38
CA ILE A 5 6.89 10.59 -13.10
C ILE A 5 7.43 9.73 -14.25
N ASN A 6 8.28 10.30 -15.10
CA ASN A 6 8.93 9.59 -16.22
C ASN A 6 7.94 8.84 -17.12
N ASP A 7 6.93 9.55 -17.64
CA ASP A 7 5.87 9.00 -18.50
C ASP A 7 5.08 7.83 -17.88
N GLY A 8 4.93 7.81 -16.55
CA GLY A 8 4.18 6.78 -15.85
C GLY A 8 4.99 5.54 -15.46
N LYS A 9 6.32 5.57 -15.62
CA LYS A 9 7.20 4.43 -15.33
C LYS A 9 7.64 4.36 -13.89
N ASP A 10 7.77 5.50 -13.23
CA ASP A 10 8.24 5.57 -11.85
C ASP A 10 7.21 6.29 -10.97
N LEU A 11 7.16 5.91 -9.70
CA LEU A 11 6.30 6.51 -8.70
C LEU A 11 7.13 7.42 -7.79
N HIS A 12 6.84 8.72 -7.82
CA HIS A 12 7.38 9.67 -6.86
C HIS A 12 6.46 9.74 -5.65
N VAL A 13 7.01 9.43 -4.48
CA VAL A 13 6.28 9.53 -3.22
C VAL A 13 7.03 10.43 -2.26
N SER A 14 6.31 11.39 -1.68
CA SER A 14 6.83 12.27 -0.64
C SER A 14 5.91 12.31 0.56
N VAL A 15 6.50 12.25 1.75
CA VAL A 15 5.83 12.54 3.01
C VAL A 15 6.34 13.87 3.56
N THR A 16 5.45 14.70 4.08
CA THR A 16 5.81 15.98 4.71
C THR A 16 5.35 15.95 6.16
N MET A 17 6.29 16.03 7.09
CA MET A 17 6.03 16.03 8.53
C MET A 17 6.65 17.30 9.13
N PRO A 18 5.91 18.42 9.16
CA PRO A 18 6.46 19.73 9.54
C PRO A 18 6.82 19.84 11.02
N CYS A 19 6.28 18.96 11.86
CA CYS A 19 6.37 19.04 13.32
C CYS A 19 6.88 17.72 13.93
N ILE A 20 8.01 17.19 13.44
CA ILE A 20 8.68 16.08 14.14
C ILE A 20 9.53 16.67 15.25
N GLU A 21 9.19 16.33 16.49
CA GLU A 21 10.00 16.63 17.66
C GLU A 21 10.72 15.35 18.09
N VAL A 22 12.03 15.28 17.83
CA VAL A 22 12.88 14.16 18.25
C VAL A 22 14.22 14.65 18.78
N ASP A 23 14.74 13.93 19.75
CA ASP A 23 16.10 14.11 20.25
C ASP A 23 16.70 12.77 20.65
N ILE A 24 18.02 12.68 20.64
CA ILE A 24 18.82 11.51 21.02
C ILE A 24 19.45 11.67 22.42
N ILE A 25 19.33 12.86 23.02
CA ILE A 25 19.86 13.24 24.34
C ILE A 25 18.72 13.57 25.28
N GLY A 26 18.83 13.11 26.53
CA GLY A 26 17.94 13.52 27.62
C GLY A 26 16.69 12.66 27.78
N GLY A 27 15.98 12.89 28.90
CA GLY A 27 14.78 12.14 29.26
C GLY A 27 14.97 10.62 29.22
N GLY A 28 14.03 9.93 28.59
CA GLY A 28 14.02 8.46 28.45
C GLY A 28 15.07 7.87 27.50
N THR A 29 15.74 8.67 26.67
CA THR A 29 16.77 8.18 25.72
C THR A 29 18.03 7.65 26.42
N GLN A 30 18.18 7.92 27.71
CA GLN A 30 19.28 7.43 28.55
C GLN A 30 19.03 6.04 29.14
N LEU A 31 17.79 5.56 29.11
CA LEU A 31 17.43 4.24 29.59
C LEU A 31 18.06 3.15 28.71
N ALA A 32 18.36 1.99 29.30
CA ALA A 32 19.16 0.94 28.65
C ALA A 32 18.54 0.42 27.35
N SER A 33 17.22 0.21 27.30
CA SER A 33 16.55 -0.28 26.08
C SER A 33 16.49 0.80 25.00
N GLN A 34 16.11 2.04 25.34
CA GLN A 34 16.03 3.15 24.40
C GLN A 34 17.40 3.51 23.83
N SER A 35 18.45 3.46 24.66
CA SER A 35 19.83 3.67 24.22
C SER A 35 20.33 2.54 23.30
N ALA A 36 19.98 1.29 23.58
CA ALA A 36 20.26 0.18 22.67
C ALA A 36 19.53 0.33 21.33
N SER A 37 18.27 0.79 21.31
CA SER A 37 17.54 1.10 20.08
C SER A 37 18.20 2.21 19.28
N LEU A 38 18.65 3.29 19.93
CA LEU A 38 19.39 4.36 19.25
C LEU A 38 20.77 3.89 18.72
N ASN A 39 21.40 2.92 19.40
CA ASN A 39 22.63 2.28 18.92
C ASN A 39 22.39 1.42 17.68
N LEU A 40 21.26 0.70 17.61
CA LEU A 40 20.88 -0.11 16.45
C LEU A 40 20.79 0.74 15.19
N PHE A 41 20.23 1.95 15.31
CA PHE A 41 20.15 2.92 14.22
C PHE A 41 21.43 3.76 14.06
N GLY A 42 22.48 3.53 14.87
CA GLY A 42 23.76 4.25 14.79
C GLY A 42 23.72 5.72 15.20
N VAL A 43 22.60 6.20 15.76
CA VAL A 43 22.37 7.63 16.07
C VAL A 43 22.74 8.01 17.50
N ARG A 44 23.11 7.05 18.37
CA ARG A 44 23.40 7.30 19.80
C ARG A 44 24.57 8.25 20.05
N SER A 45 25.48 8.45 19.09
CA SER A 45 26.70 9.22 19.30
C SER A 45 26.40 10.70 19.60
N ALA A 46 26.46 11.06 20.87
CA ALA A 46 26.32 12.42 21.36
C ALA A 46 27.69 13.11 21.44
N CYS A 47 28.44 13.17 20.33
CA CYS A 47 29.53 14.15 20.27
C CYS A 47 28.90 15.54 20.19
N ARG A 48 29.47 16.51 20.91
CA ARG A 48 28.94 17.87 21.05
C ARG A 48 28.78 18.60 19.70
N GLU A 49 29.56 18.18 18.70
CA GLU A 49 29.50 18.68 17.32
C GLU A 49 28.50 17.92 16.43
N SER A 50 28.06 16.72 16.82
CA SER A 50 27.28 15.81 15.96
C SER A 50 25.87 15.49 16.46
N SER A 51 25.46 15.95 17.66
CA SER A 51 24.14 15.59 18.22
C SER A 51 22.97 16.07 17.36
N ALA A 52 23.07 17.29 16.82
CA ALA A 52 22.06 17.84 15.91
C ALA A 52 21.98 17.03 14.61
N SER A 53 23.11 16.58 14.07
CA SER A 53 23.17 15.76 12.86
C SER A 53 22.54 14.38 13.08
N ASN A 54 22.78 13.78 14.25
CA ASN A 54 22.22 12.47 14.57
C ASN A 54 20.72 12.53 14.91
N SER A 55 20.25 13.61 15.54
CA SER A 55 18.80 13.85 15.70
C SER A 55 18.10 14.08 14.35
N ARG A 56 18.74 14.81 13.42
CA ARG A 56 18.25 14.92 12.03
C ARG A 56 18.20 13.56 11.33
N LEU A 57 19.22 12.72 11.51
CA LEU A 57 19.21 11.36 10.95
C LEU A 57 18.06 10.53 11.51
N LEU A 58 17.81 10.60 12.83
CA LEU A 58 16.66 9.95 13.44
C LEU A 58 15.32 10.48 12.88
N THR A 59 15.22 11.79 12.64
CA THR A 59 14.05 12.42 11.99
C THR A 59 13.80 11.83 10.61
N VAL A 60 14.86 11.66 9.80
CA VAL A 60 14.78 11.08 8.46
C VAL A 60 14.35 9.61 8.52
N ILE A 61 14.91 8.85 9.47
CA ILE A 61 14.52 7.46 9.70
C ILE A 61 13.02 7.37 10.03
N VAL A 62 12.51 8.23 10.93
CA VAL A 62 11.09 8.27 11.27
C VAL A 62 10.23 8.57 10.05
N ALA A 63 10.58 9.62 9.28
CA ALA A 63 9.82 9.96 8.07
C ALA A 63 9.86 8.84 7.02
N TYR A 64 11.00 8.17 6.86
CA TYR A 64 11.14 7.02 5.96
C TYR A 64 10.30 5.82 6.43
N SER A 65 10.26 5.52 7.74
CA SER A 65 9.42 4.45 8.27
C SER A 65 7.93 4.72 8.09
N VAL A 66 7.49 5.98 8.18
CA VAL A 66 6.10 6.36 7.85
C VAL A 66 5.83 6.12 6.37
N LEU A 67 6.74 6.57 5.51
CA LEU A 67 6.62 6.39 4.05
C LEU A 67 6.53 4.90 3.66
N ASP A 68 7.43 4.08 4.22
CA ASP A 68 7.49 2.63 3.99
C ASP A 68 6.27 1.89 4.54
N GLY A 69 5.65 2.40 5.61
CA GLY A 69 4.39 1.86 6.13
C GLY A 69 3.17 2.13 5.22
N GLU A 70 3.18 3.25 4.49
CA GLU A 70 2.07 3.67 3.62
C GLU A 70 2.16 3.09 2.19
N LEU A 71 3.37 2.77 1.71
CA LEU A 71 3.60 2.24 0.36
C LEU A 71 2.88 0.90 0.10
N PRO A 72 3.02 -0.14 0.94
CA PRO A 72 2.33 -1.42 0.73
C PRO A 72 0.80 -1.32 0.81
N LEU A 73 0.29 -0.38 1.62
CA LEU A 73 -1.14 -0.15 1.72
C LEU A 73 -1.72 0.36 0.39
N TYR A 74 -0.99 1.22 -0.31
CA TYR A 74 -1.38 1.71 -1.62
C TYR A 74 -1.45 0.59 -2.68
N GLU A 75 -0.45 -0.30 -2.71
CA GLU A 75 -0.43 -1.46 -3.62
C GLU A 75 -1.65 -2.37 -3.40
N ILE A 76 -1.99 -2.65 -2.14
CA ILE A 76 -3.14 -3.48 -1.79
C ILE A 76 -4.45 -2.82 -2.23
N LEU A 77 -4.61 -1.51 -1.99
CA LEU A 77 -5.82 -0.77 -2.36
C LEU A 77 -6.00 -0.72 -3.88
N ASP A 78 -4.93 -0.52 -4.64
CA ASP A 78 -4.98 -0.52 -6.11
C ASP A 78 -5.36 -1.90 -6.66
N GLN A 79 -4.75 -2.97 -6.15
CA GLN A 79 -5.12 -4.34 -6.50
C GLN A 79 -6.60 -4.63 -6.20
N MET A 80 -7.08 -4.24 -5.02
CA MET A 80 -8.48 -4.40 -4.65
C MET A 80 -9.42 -3.63 -5.57
N GLN A 81 -9.07 -2.39 -5.96
CA GLN A 81 -9.86 -1.60 -6.90
C GLN A 81 -9.89 -2.22 -8.30
N SER A 82 -8.79 -2.83 -8.76
CA SER A 82 -8.76 -3.54 -10.05
C SER A 82 -9.71 -4.73 -10.05
N VAL A 83 -9.70 -5.54 -8.99
CA VAL A 83 -10.60 -6.71 -8.87
C VAL A 83 -12.07 -6.28 -8.89
N VAL A 84 -12.42 -5.17 -8.23
CA VAL A 84 -13.78 -4.64 -8.26
C VAL A 84 -14.18 -4.21 -9.67
N LYS A 85 -13.31 -3.50 -10.39
CA LYS A 85 -13.56 -3.09 -11.79
C LYS A 85 -13.72 -4.29 -12.73
N ASP A 86 -12.90 -5.31 -12.56
CA ASP A 86 -13.00 -6.55 -13.34
C ASP A 86 -14.33 -7.25 -13.08
N ALA A 87 -14.77 -7.34 -11.82
CA ALA A 87 -16.06 -7.91 -11.47
C ALA A 87 -17.27 -7.11 -12.02
N GLU A 88 -17.19 -5.77 -12.02
CA GLU A 88 -18.21 -4.91 -12.64
C GLU A 88 -18.26 -5.09 -14.16
N ARG A 89 -17.09 -5.24 -14.81
CA ARG A 89 -17.01 -5.47 -16.24
C ARG A 89 -17.56 -6.83 -16.65
N ASP A 90 -17.26 -7.88 -15.89
CA ASP A 90 -17.83 -9.21 -16.11
C ASP A 90 -19.37 -9.18 -15.98
N ARG A 91 -19.91 -8.40 -15.04
CA ARG A 91 -21.36 -8.20 -14.90
C ARG A 91 -21.97 -7.51 -16.13
N GLU A 92 -21.34 -6.47 -16.67
CA GLU A 92 -21.82 -5.77 -17.88
C GLU A 92 -21.79 -6.68 -19.12
N VAL A 93 -20.75 -7.49 -19.27
CA VAL A 93 -20.64 -8.46 -20.39
C VAL A 93 -21.77 -9.50 -20.32
N ILE A 94 -22.12 -9.99 -19.13
CA ILE A 94 -23.23 -10.93 -18.96
C ILE A 94 -24.56 -10.30 -19.39
N GLU A 95 -24.84 -9.06 -19.00
CA GLU A 95 -26.06 -8.35 -19.44
C GLU A 95 -26.09 -8.14 -20.96
N GLN A 96 -24.95 -7.80 -21.59
CA GLN A 96 -24.90 -7.67 -23.05
C GLN A 96 -25.02 -9.01 -23.80
N VAL A 97 -24.54 -10.12 -23.22
CA VAL A 97 -24.71 -11.47 -23.76
C VAL A 97 -26.18 -11.91 -23.68
N GLU A 98 -26.92 -11.53 -22.62
CA GLU A 98 -28.37 -11.77 -22.55
C GLU A 98 -29.16 -11.02 -23.64
N ILE A 99 -28.67 -9.88 -24.12
CA ILE A 99 -29.36 -9.04 -25.11
C ILE A 99 -29.07 -9.48 -26.57
N ASN A 100 -27.94 -10.13 -26.85
CA ASN A 100 -27.49 -10.47 -28.21
C ASN A 100 -27.71 -11.91 -28.69
N GLY A 101 -28.54 -12.70 -27.99
CA GLY A 101 -29.20 -13.85 -28.61
C GLY A 101 -29.06 -15.17 -27.88
N THR A 102 -29.81 -15.34 -26.80
CA THR A 102 -30.74 -16.46 -26.63
C THR A 102 -31.59 -16.19 -25.39
N THR A 103 -32.89 -15.97 -25.60
CA THR A 103 -33.87 -16.02 -24.52
C THR A 103 -33.85 -17.44 -23.94
N ILE A 104 -33.33 -17.61 -22.72
CA ILE A 104 -33.49 -18.86 -21.95
C ILE A 104 -34.96 -18.93 -21.50
N LYS A 105 -35.86 -19.24 -22.44
CA LYS A 105 -37.24 -19.66 -22.14
C LYS A 105 -37.54 -21.10 -22.60
N ASP A 106 -36.59 -21.76 -23.25
CA ASP A 106 -36.74 -23.15 -23.72
C ASP A 106 -35.75 -24.15 -23.10
N ALA A 107 -35.27 -23.89 -21.88
CA ALA A 107 -34.55 -24.89 -21.07
C ALA A 107 -35.46 -26.04 -20.54
N LYS A 108 -36.53 -26.37 -21.27
CA LYS A 108 -37.37 -27.56 -21.07
C LYS A 108 -37.48 -28.44 -22.32
N ALA A 109 -36.78 -28.11 -23.41
CA ALA A 109 -36.83 -28.89 -24.66
C ALA A 109 -35.62 -29.82 -24.90
N VAL A 110 -34.55 -29.74 -24.10
CA VAL A 110 -33.41 -30.66 -24.20
C VAL A 110 -33.46 -31.65 -23.05
N VAL A 111 -34.45 -32.54 -23.08
CA VAL A 111 -34.31 -33.87 -22.47
C VAL A 111 -34.01 -34.79 -23.63
N PRO A 112 -32.79 -35.36 -23.74
CA PRO A 112 -32.53 -36.35 -24.78
C PRO A 112 -33.50 -37.51 -24.59
N ASN A 113 -34.26 -37.81 -25.63
CA ASN A 113 -35.18 -38.94 -25.68
C ASN A 113 -34.34 -40.22 -25.64
N VAL A 114 -34.08 -40.73 -24.43
CA VAL A 114 -33.49 -42.05 -24.23
C VAL A 114 -34.54 -43.06 -24.67
N GLY A 115 -34.21 -43.79 -25.74
CA GLY A 115 -35.11 -44.62 -26.52
C GLY A 115 -36.12 -45.44 -25.73
N LYS A 116 -37.38 -45.28 -26.10
CA LYS A 116 -38.31 -46.40 -26.16
C LYS A 116 -38.30 -46.88 -27.60
N ASP A 117 -37.63 -48.00 -27.82
CA ASP A 117 -38.07 -49.14 -28.63
C ASP A 117 -37.12 -50.31 -28.35
#